data_AF-A0A1F7Y0D8-F1
#
_entry.id   AF-A0A1F7Y0D8-F1
#
_cell.length_a   1.000
_cell.length_b   1.000
_cell.length_c   1.000
_cell.angle_alpha   90.00
_cell.angle_beta   90.00
_cell.angle_gamma   90.00
#
_symmetry.space_group_name_H-M   'P 1'
#
loop_
_entity.id
_entity.type
_entity.pdbx_description
1 polymer ?
#
loop_
_entity_poly.entity_id
_entity_poly.type
_entity_poly.pdbx_seq_one_letter_code
_entity_poly.pdbx_strand_id
1 'polypeptide(L)'
;MTAYIKKSLPAVRQGFTLIELLIVIAILGILAVVILVAINPQEQLARTRDAGRISSVTQLGHAYQAYGASHEGDYVAETSTWITTLVLAGEVATEPGALAYTISGTAPCTSAITQNSYCYSSDGDTPPHNGIIYASLESGSNNSRCGAGETAYTVFDTVLGRGGLVCSVGDPSYNAAGQPFIN
;
A
#
# COMPACT_ATOMS: atom_id res chain seq x y z
N MET A 1 -44.54 73.14 11.11
CA MET A 1 -43.91 72.11 10.26
C MET A 1 -42.52 71.83 10.83
N THR A 2 -42.42 70.83 11.71
CA THR A 2 -41.22 70.60 12.55
C THR A 2 -40.33 69.57 11.87
N ALA A 3 -39.19 70.00 11.34
CA ALA A 3 -38.22 69.12 10.69
C ALA A 3 -37.28 68.47 11.73
N TYR A 4 -37.30 67.14 11.83
CA TYR A 4 -36.36 66.37 12.65
C TYR A 4 -35.12 66.02 11.82
N ILE A 5 -33.94 66.48 12.25
CA ILE A 5 -32.65 66.17 11.61
C ILE A 5 -32.22 64.77 12.06
N LYS A 6 -32.17 63.83 11.11
CA LYS A 6 -31.68 62.45 11.30
C LYS A 6 -30.15 62.49 11.39
N LYS A 7 -29.58 62.44 12.60
CA LYS A 7 -28.12 62.36 12.82
C LYS A 7 -27.63 60.96 12.47
N SER A 8 -27.00 60.79 11.30
CA SER A 8 -26.33 59.55 10.90
C SER A 8 -25.06 59.35 11.74
N LEU A 9 -25.00 58.27 12.51
CA LEU A 9 -23.81 57.88 13.27
C LEU A 9 -22.70 57.40 12.29
N PRO A 10 -21.46 57.89 12.44
CA PRO A 10 -20.36 57.48 11.57
C PRO A 10 -19.99 56.02 11.82
N ALA A 11 -19.89 55.23 10.75
CA ALA A 11 -19.39 53.86 10.83
C ALA A 11 -17.88 53.88 11.13
N VAL A 12 -17.50 53.45 12.33
CA VAL A 12 -16.10 53.30 12.73
C VAL A 12 -15.49 52.18 11.90
N ARG A 13 -14.61 52.54 10.95
CA ARG A 13 -13.77 51.56 10.24
C ARG A 13 -12.65 51.14 11.17
N GLN A 14 -12.79 49.99 11.81
CA GLN A 14 -11.72 49.34 12.57
C GLN A 14 -10.73 48.71 11.57
N GLY A 15 -9.53 49.25 11.50
CA GLY A 15 -8.42 48.65 10.75
C GLY A 15 -7.62 47.71 11.64
N PHE A 16 -7.14 46.60 11.07
CA PHE A 16 -6.18 45.72 11.71
C PHE A 16 -4.88 46.47 11.99
N THR A 17 -4.29 46.29 13.17
CA THR A 17 -2.98 46.83 13.48
C THR A 17 -1.88 45.95 12.87
N LEU A 18 -0.75 46.55 12.50
CA LEU A 18 0.42 45.81 12.02
C LEU A 18 0.95 44.83 13.08
N ILE A 19 0.84 45.18 14.36
CA ILE A 19 1.28 44.32 15.47
C ILE A 19 0.37 43.10 15.63
N GLU A 20 -0.94 43.25 15.44
CA GLU A 20 -1.87 42.10 15.45
C GLU A 20 -1.52 41.11 14.35
N LEU A 21 -1.24 41.57 13.13
CA LEU A 21 -0.87 40.68 12.03
C LEU A 21 0.50 40.01 12.28
N LEU A 22 1.45 40.74 12.86
CA LEU A 22 2.79 40.23 13.17
C LEU A 22 2.76 39.11 14.24
N ILE A 23 1.96 39.27 15.29
CA ILE A 23 1.81 38.24 16.33
C ILE A 23 1.12 37.00 15.75
N VAL A 24 0.13 37.17 14.86
CA VAL A 24 -0.58 36.05 14.25
C VAL A 24 0.36 35.20 13.39
N ILE A 25 1.17 35.81 12.52
CA ILE A 25 2.12 35.03 11.70
C ILE A 25 3.20 34.35 12.56
N ALA A 26 3.60 34.96 13.68
CA ALA A 26 4.53 34.35 14.63
C ALA A 26 3.92 33.11 15.29
N ILE A 27 2.67 33.19 15.76
CA ILE A 27 1.95 32.06 16.36
C ILE A 27 1.70 30.96 15.32
N LEU A 28 1.28 31.32 14.10
CA LEU A 28 1.07 30.36 13.01
C LEU A 28 2.36 29.61 12.65
N GLY A 29 3.50 30.30 12.64
CA GLY A 29 4.81 29.67 12.41
C GLY A 29 5.15 28.63 13.47
N ILE A 30 4.93 28.94 14.75
CA ILE A 30 5.20 28.01 15.87
C ILE A 30 4.28 26.78 15.79
N LEU A 31 2.97 27.00 15.58
CA LEU A 31 1.99 25.92 15.49
C LEU A 31 2.27 24.98 14.31
N ALA A 32 2.69 25.51 13.15
CA ALA A 32 3.00 24.71 11.97
C ALA A 32 4.17 23.73 12.22
N VAL A 33 5.24 24.15 12.90
CA VAL A 33 6.39 23.29 13.22
C VAL A 33 5.96 22.16 14.17
N VAL A 34 5.17 22.45 15.20
CA VAL A 34 4.70 21.44 16.17
C VAL A 34 3.86 20.37 15.48
N ILE A 35 2.97 20.75 14.56
CA ILE A 35 2.10 19.81 13.83
C ILE A 35 2.92 18.86 12.93
N LEU A 36 3.94 19.37 12.24
CA LEU A 36 4.78 18.55 11.36
C LEU A 36 5.58 17.49 12.12
N VAL A 37 6.03 17.78 13.34
CA VAL A 37 6.72 16.80 14.18
C VAL A 37 5.75 15.73 14.70
N ALA A 38 4.48 16.11 14.94
CA ALA A 38 3.47 15.19 15.46
C ALA A 38 2.95 14.18 14.41
N ILE A 39 2.89 14.58 13.13
CA ILE A 39 2.39 13.74 12.04
C ILE A 39 3.59 13.18 11.29
N ASN A 40 4.03 11.95 11.60
CA ASN A 40 5.09 11.28 10.83
C ASN A 40 4.61 11.07 9.37
N PRO A 41 4.99 11.94 8.41
CA PRO A 41 4.38 11.94 7.08
C PRO A 41 4.90 10.77 6.24
N GLN A 42 6.12 10.32 6.53
CA GLN A 42 6.74 9.17 5.86
C GLN A 42 5.96 7.90 6.14
N GLU A 43 5.58 7.69 7.40
CA GLU A 43 4.78 6.53 7.81
C GLU A 43 3.36 6.56 7.21
N GLN A 44 2.74 7.74 7.10
CA GLN A 44 1.42 7.86 6.45
C GLN A 44 1.49 7.48 4.98
N LEU A 45 2.50 7.98 4.25
CA LEU A 45 2.69 7.64 2.84
C LEU A 45 3.01 6.15 2.65
N ALA A 46 3.82 5.56 3.54
CA ALA A 46 4.11 4.13 3.54
C ALA A 46 2.84 3.28 3.73
N ARG A 47 1.97 3.65 4.68
CA ARG A 47 0.68 2.99 4.90
C ARG A 47 -0.25 3.08 3.70
N THR A 48 -0.30 4.23 3.02
CA THR A 48 -1.09 4.38 1.78
C THR A 48 -0.58 3.48 0.67
N ARG A 49 0.74 3.38 0.47
CA ARG A 49 1.34 2.48 -0.53
C ARG A 49 1.09 1.01 -0.18
N ASP A 50 1.25 0.64 1.09
CA ASP A 50 0.96 -0.71 1.57
C ASP A 50 -0.51 -1.11 1.37
N ALA A 51 -1.46 -0.20 1.59
CA ALA A 51 -2.87 -0.46 1.30
C ALA A 51 -3.08 -0.77 -0.20
N GLY A 52 -2.39 -0.04 -1.08
CA GLY A 52 -2.38 -0.33 -2.52
C GLY A 52 -1.75 -1.68 -2.86
N ARG A 53 -0.63 -2.05 -2.22
CA ARG A 53 0.02 -3.36 -2.39
C ARG A 53 -0.91 -4.49 -1.97
N ILE A 54 -1.52 -4.40 -0.80
CA ILE A 54 -2.46 -5.40 -0.27
C ILE A 54 -3.63 -5.59 -1.23
N SER A 55 -4.24 -4.50 -1.68
CA SER A 55 -5.34 -4.55 -2.65
C SER A 55 -4.92 -5.21 -3.97
N SER A 56 -3.74 -4.85 -4.47
CA SER A 56 -3.24 -5.37 -5.75
C SER A 56 -2.89 -6.85 -5.68
N VAL A 57 -2.20 -7.28 -4.63
CA VAL A 57 -1.87 -8.70 -4.38
C VAL A 57 -3.13 -9.52 -4.20
N THR A 58 -4.13 -9.00 -3.48
CA THR A 58 -5.43 -9.68 -3.33
C THR A 58 -6.15 -9.83 -4.66
N GLN A 59 -6.16 -8.78 -5.49
CA GLN A 59 -6.80 -8.82 -6.81
C GLN A 59 -6.09 -9.79 -7.78
N LEU A 60 -4.75 -9.75 -7.81
CA LEU A 60 -3.95 -10.71 -8.57
C LEU A 60 -4.16 -12.14 -8.07
N GLY A 61 -4.25 -12.34 -6.76
CA GLY A 61 -4.56 -13.62 -6.14
C GLY A 61 -5.89 -14.20 -6.58
N HIS A 62 -6.95 -13.38 -6.63
CA HIS A 62 -8.25 -13.81 -7.13
C HIS A 62 -8.21 -14.14 -8.63
N ALA A 63 -7.51 -13.36 -9.44
CA ALA A 63 -7.34 -13.67 -10.87
C ALA A 63 -6.54 -14.96 -11.08
N TYR A 64 -5.51 -15.19 -10.26
CA TYR A 64 -4.73 -16.40 -10.27
C TYR A 64 -5.57 -17.63 -9.86
N GLN A 65 -6.45 -17.48 -8.86
CA GLN A 65 -7.39 -18.52 -8.48
C GLN A 65 -8.46 -18.79 -9.57
N ALA A 66 -8.91 -17.76 -10.27
CA ALA A 66 -9.80 -17.90 -11.42
C ALA A 66 -9.11 -18.66 -12.57
N TYR A 67 -7.83 -18.36 -12.83
CA TYR A 67 -7.01 -19.12 -13.78
C TYR A 67 -6.95 -20.60 -13.44
N GLY A 68 -6.63 -20.95 -12.18
CA GLY A 68 -6.60 -22.35 -11.74
C GLY A 68 -7.97 -23.05 -11.93
N ALA A 69 -9.07 -22.33 -11.68
CA ALA A 69 -10.41 -22.87 -11.91
C ALA A 69 -10.75 -23.08 -13.40
N SER A 70 -10.20 -22.27 -14.30
CA SER A 70 -10.41 -22.40 -15.76
C SER A 70 -9.44 -23.37 -16.44
N HIS A 71 -8.37 -23.80 -15.76
CA HIS A 71 -7.31 -24.66 -16.29
C HIS A 71 -7.13 -25.98 -15.50
N GLU A 72 -8.24 -26.64 -15.16
CA GLU A 72 -8.23 -27.98 -14.53
C GLU A 72 -7.49 -28.08 -13.18
N GLY A 73 -7.27 -26.95 -12.49
CA GLY A 73 -6.49 -26.86 -11.25
C GLY A 73 -5.02 -26.49 -11.46
N ASP A 74 -4.60 -26.34 -12.72
CA ASP A 74 -3.24 -25.94 -13.07
C ASP A 74 -3.10 -24.42 -12.99
N TYR A 75 -1.99 -23.98 -12.40
CA TYR A 75 -1.64 -22.59 -12.30
C TYR A 75 -0.49 -22.21 -13.24
N VAL A 76 -0.28 -20.91 -13.39
CA VAL A 76 0.76 -20.36 -14.25
C VAL A 76 2.14 -20.75 -13.73
N ALA A 77 3.01 -21.25 -14.60
CA ALA A 77 4.39 -21.60 -14.26
C ALA A 77 5.21 -20.40 -13.74
N GLU A 78 6.18 -20.70 -12.86
CA GLU A 78 7.15 -19.75 -12.30
C GLU A 78 8.02 -19.11 -13.41
N THR A 79 7.51 -18.03 -14.00
CA THR A 79 8.16 -17.28 -15.08
C THR A 79 8.05 -15.79 -14.82
N SER A 80 8.99 -14.98 -15.31
CA SER A 80 8.96 -13.51 -15.16
C SER A 80 7.83 -12.82 -15.93
N THR A 81 6.95 -13.59 -16.57
CA THR A 81 5.79 -13.13 -17.35
C THR A 81 4.49 -13.76 -16.86
N TRP A 82 4.45 -14.23 -15.60
CA TRP A 82 3.29 -14.93 -15.05
C TRP A 82 2.01 -14.08 -15.05
N ILE A 83 2.10 -12.77 -14.82
CA ILE A 83 0.97 -11.82 -14.93
C ILE A 83 0.57 -11.65 -16.39
N THR A 84 1.54 -11.63 -17.32
CA THR A 84 1.22 -11.57 -18.76
C THR A 84 0.38 -12.77 -19.16
N THR A 85 0.68 -13.97 -18.65
CA THR A 85 -0.12 -15.17 -18.91
C THR A 85 -1.55 -15.00 -18.40
N LEU A 86 -1.74 -14.41 -17.21
CA LEU A 86 -3.08 -14.11 -16.68
C LEU A 86 -3.85 -13.12 -17.57
N VAL A 87 -3.16 -12.13 -18.13
CA VAL A 87 -3.76 -11.16 -19.06
C VAL A 87 -4.15 -11.84 -20.38
N LEU A 88 -3.27 -12.67 -20.93
CA LEU A 88 -3.54 -13.42 -22.16
C LEU A 88 -4.68 -14.43 -22.00
N ALA A 89 -4.82 -15.03 -20.81
CA ALA A 89 -5.94 -15.88 -20.44
C ALA A 89 -7.25 -15.11 -20.20
N GLY A 90 -7.20 -13.78 -20.12
CA GLY A 90 -8.37 -12.92 -19.89
C GLY A 90 -8.79 -12.80 -18.43
N GLU A 91 -7.99 -13.30 -17.48
CA GLU A 91 -8.27 -13.25 -16.04
C GLU A 91 -7.96 -11.88 -15.43
N VAL A 92 -7.09 -11.11 -16.09
CA VAL A 92 -6.76 -9.72 -15.75
C VAL A 92 -6.85 -8.86 -17.01
N ALA A 93 -7.53 -7.71 -16.94
CA ALA A 93 -7.72 -6.85 -18.12
C ALA A 93 -6.41 -6.18 -18.60
N THR A 94 -5.55 -5.78 -17.67
CA THR A 94 -4.27 -5.11 -17.95
C THR A 94 -3.27 -5.41 -16.84
N GLU A 95 -1.99 -5.57 -17.18
CA GLU A 95 -0.94 -5.75 -16.18
C GLU A 95 -0.92 -4.57 -15.19
N PRO A 96 -0.86 -4.83 -13.87
CA PRO A 96 -0.71 -3.77 -12.88
C PRO A 96 0.62 -3.04 -13.07
N GLY A 97 0.62 -1.73 -12.83
CA GLY A 97 1.86 -0.95 -12.82
C GLY A 97 2.83 -1.43 -11.74
N ALA A 98 4.12 -1.22 -11.96
CA ALA A 98 5.15 -1.65 -11.01
C ALA A 98 4.96 -1.03 -9.62
N LEU A 99 5.09 -1.85 -8.58
CA LEU A 99 5.08 -1.33 -7.21
C LEU A 99 6.28 -0.42 -6.99
N ALA A 100 6.03 0.80 -6.52
CA ALA A 100 7.07 1.74 -6.16
C ALA A 100 7.65 1.38 -4.79
N TYR A 101 8.96 1.22 -4.70
CA TYR A 101 9.69 1.02 -3.43
C TYR A 101 10.54 2.25 -3.14
N THR A 102 10.45 2.78 -1.92
CA THR A 102 11.11 4.03 -1.53
C THR A 102 12.62 3.89 -1.32
N ILE A 103 13.12 2.65 -1.26
CA ILE A 103 14.54 2.33 -1.08
C ILE A 103 15.11 1.86 -2.43
N SER A 104 15.99 2.66 -3.03
CA SER A 104 16.74 2.24 -4.23
C SER A 104 17.60 1.01 -3.93
N GLY A 105 17.43 -0.05 -4.71
CA GLY A 105 18.28 -1.25 -4.65
C GLY A 105 17.74 -2.38 -3.77
N THR A 106 16.60 -2.21 -3.09
CA THR A 106 15.89 -3.35 -2.48
C THR A 106 15.05 -4.02 -3.56
N ALA A 107 15.45 -5.22 -3.97
CA ALA A 107 14.62 -6.05 -4.82
C ALA A 107 13.32 -6.40 -4.06
N PRO A 108 12.15 -6.38 -4.71
CA PRO A 108 10.85 -6.68 -4.07
C PRO A 108 10.82 -8.08 -3.44
N CYS A 109 11.62 -8.98 -4.01
CA CYS A 109 12.01 -10.28 -3.49
C CYS A 109 13.43 -10.63 -3.97
N THR A 110 14.11 -11.49 -3.23
CA THR A 110 15.49 -11.95 -3.49
C THR A 110 15.59 -13.23 -4.32
N SER A 111 14.50 -14.02 -4.36
CA SER A 111 14.45 -15.38 -4.92
C SER A 111 13.47 -15.42 -6.09
N ALA A 112 13.95 -14.94 -7.25
CA ALA A 112 13.68 -15.46 -8.59
C ALA A 112 12.24 -15.90 -8.96
N ILE A 113 11.26 -15.00 -9.00
CA ILE A 113 10.35 -14.72 -10.14
C ILE A 113 9.65 -13.41 -9.81
N THR A 114 9.86 -12.39 -10.64
CA THR A 114 9.24 -11.08 -10.43
C THR A 114 8.65 -10.55 -11.73
N GLN A 115 7.48 -9.92 -11.64
CA GLN A 115 6.90 -9.13 -12.71
C GLN A 115 6.27 -7.89 -12.11
N ASN A 116 6.65 -6.70 -12.59
CA ASN A 116 6.17 -5.41 -12.06
C ASN A 116 6.30 -5.31 -10.52
N SER A 117 7.36 -5.92 -9.98
CA SER A 117 7.67 -6.01 -8.56
C SER A 117 6.69 -6.84 -7.71
N TYR A 118 5.81 -7.63 -8.32
CA TYR A 118 5.08 -8.70 -7.66
C TYR A 118 5.87 -9.99 -7.74
N CYS A 119 5.91 -10.71 -6.63
CA CYS A 119 6.67 -11.94 -6.48
C CYS A 119 5.76 -13.15 -6.44
N TYR A 120 6.28 -14.27 -6.91
CA TYR A 120 5.54 -15.51 -7.08
C TYR A 120 6.40 -16.70 -6.64
N SER A 121 5.78 -17.68 -5.99
CA SER A 121 6.37 -18.98 -5.64
C SER A 121 5.30 -20.06 -5.70
N SER A 122 5.62 -21.23 -6.24
CA SER A 122 4.73 -22.36 -6.47
C SER A 122 5.17 -23.60 -5.68
N ASP A 123 4.39 -24.66 -5.80
CA ASP A 123 4.70 -26.00 -5.28
C ASP A 123 5.87 -26.71 -5.99
N GLY A 124 6.43 -26.13 -7.05
CA GLY A 124 7.49 -26.74 -7.86
C GLY A 124 7.00 -27.83 -8.82
N ASP A 125 5.70 -28.11 -8.90
CA ASP A 125 5.14 -29.05 -9.87
C ASP A 125 5.14 -28.45 -11.28
N THR A 126 5.04 -29.31 -12.30
CA THR A 126 4.98 -28.90 -13.71
C THR A 126 3.81 -29.59 -14.43
N PRO A 127 2.66 -28.91 -14.62
CA PRO A 127 2.35 -27.54 -14.19
C PRO A 127 2.14 -27.42 -12.66
N PRO A 128 2.29 -26.21 -12.08
CA PRO A 128 2.02 -25.99 -10.66
C PRO A 128 0.55 -26.19 -10.32
N HIS A 129 0.24 -26.78 -9.17
CA HIS A 129 -1.13 -26.94 -8.69
C HIS A 129 -1.49 -25.94 -7.59
N ASN A 130 -0.49 -25.29 -6.99
CA ASN A 130 -0.65 -24.26 -5.98
C ASN A 130 0.49 -23.25 -6.02
N GLY A 131 0.26 -22.08 -5.41
CA GLY A 131 1.30 -21.11 -5.19
C GLY A 131 0.87 -19.92 -4.34
N ILE A 132 1.79 -19.00 -4.17
CA ILE A 132 1.61 -17.77 -3.43
C ILE A 132 2.04 -16.57 -4.29
N ILE A 133 1.28 -15.49 -4.19
CA ILE A 133 1.64 -14.19 -4.76
C ILE A 133 1.90 -13.25 -3.60
N TYR A 134 3.02 -12.55 -3.63
CA TYR A 134 3.41 -11.71 -2.50
C TYR A 134 4.15 -10.44 -2.89
N ALA A 135 4.14 -9.48 -1.96
CA ALA A 135 4.91 -8.26 -2.03
C ALA A 135 5.32 -7.82 -0.62
N SER A 136 6.53 -7.30 -0.47
CA SER A 136 7.00 -6.71 0.79
C SER A 136 6.27 -5.41 1.11
N LEU A 137 5.99 -5.20 2.40
CA LEU A 137 5.35 -4.01 2.96
C LEU A 137 6.43 -3.11 3.56
N GLU A 138 6.23 -1.79 3.45
CA GLU A 138 7.24 -0.81 3.85
C GLU A 138 6.86 -0.01 5.11
N SER A 139 5.59 -0.02 5.50
CA SER A 139 5.09 0.66 6.70
C SER A 139 5.78 0.15 7.95
N GLY A 140 6.28 1.07 8.78
CA GLY A 140 6.81 0.75 10.09
C GLY A 140 5.76 0.07 10.97
N SER A 141 4.48 0.36 10.75
CA SER A 141 3.38 -0.27 11.49
C SER A 141 3.15 -1.72 11.11
N ASN A 142 3.31 -2.07 9.83
CA ASN A 142 3.24 -3.47 9.39
C ASN A 142 4.47 -4.23 9.88
N ASN A 143 5.66 -3.65 9.73
CA ASN A 143 6.89 -4.26 10.22
C ASN A 143 6.92 -4.39 11.76
N SER A 144 6.29 -3.49 12.50
CA SER A 144 6.20 -3.57 13.97
C SER A 144 5.34 -4.74 14.48
N ARG A 145 4.58 -5.40 13.59
CA ARG A 145 3.85 -6.63 13.91
C ARG A 145 4.72 -7.88 13.78
N CYS A 146 5.90 -7.76 13.17
CA CYS A 146 6.84 -8.86 12.97
C CYS A 146 7.93 -8.89 14.04
N GLY A 147 8.60 -10.03 14.17
CA GLY A 147 9.75 -10.22 15.05
C GLY A 147 10.99 -9.45 14.59
N ALA A 148 12.01 -9.41 15.45
CA ALA A 148 13.27 -8.74 15.11
C ALA A 148 13.97 -9.43 13.92
N GLY A 149 14.24 -8.67 12.85
CA GLY A 149 14.90 -9.16 11.64
C GLY A 149 13.93 -9.71 10.58
N GLU A 150 12.63 -9.72 10.85
CA GLU A 150 11.60 -10.11 9.89
C GLU A 150 11.07 -8.89 9.13
N THR A 151 10.61 -9.13 7.89
CA THR A 151 9.88 -8.15 7.09
C THR A 151 8.43 -8.58 6.95
N ALA A 152 7.51 -7.61 6.96
CA ALA A 152 6.10 -7.86 6.69
C ALA A 152 5.87 -8.01 5.18
N TYR A 153 5.16 -9.05 4.78
CA TYR A 153 4.73 -9.29 3.42
C TYR A 153 3.21 -9.37 3.38
N THR A 154 2.61 -8.81 2.32
CA THR A 154 1.25 -9.19 1.95
C THR A 154 1.35 -10.39 1.02
N VAL A 155 0.61 -11.44 1.33
CA VAL A 155 0.65 -12.71 0.62
C VAL A 155 -0.78 -13.13 0.31
N PHE A 156 -1.03 -13.56 -0.93
CA PHE A 156 -2.20 -14.33 -1.29
C PHE A 156 -1.81 -15.79 -1.48
N ASP A 157 -2.54 -16.68 -0.84
CA ASP A 157 -2.27 -18.12 -0.83
C ASP A 157 -3.42 -18.87 -1.49
N THR A 158 -3.13 -19.66 -2.53
CA THR A 158 -4.13 -20.45 -3.23
C THR A 158 -4.63 -21.64 -2.42
N VAL A 159 -3.81 -22.19 -1.51
CA VAL A 159 -4.21 -23.31 -0.64
C VAL A 159 -5.32 -22.86 0.31
N LEU A 160 -5.17 -21.65 0.86
CA LEU A 160 -6.15 -21.06 1.77
C LEU A 160 -7.21 -20.20 1.07
N GLY A 161 -7.03 -19.91 -0.22
CA GLY A 161 -7.92 -19.06 -1.03
C GLY A 161 -8.09 -17.65 -0.49
N ARG A 162 -7.07 -17.10 0.20
CA ARG A 162 -7.16 -15.78 0.83
C ARG A 162 -5.84 -15.04 0.89
N GLY A 163 -5.96 -13.71 0.98
CA GLY A 163 -4.86 -12.80 1.28
C GLY A 163 -4.69 -12.55 2.78
N GLY A 164 -3.47 -12.25 3.20
CA GLY A 164 -3.14 -11.87 4.57
C GLY A 164 -1.71 -11.33 4.71
N LEU A 165 -1.33 -11.03 5.95
CA LEU A 165 0.02 -10.57 6.27
C LEU A 165 0.85 -11.74 6.81
N VAL A 166 2.08 -11.87 6.31
CA VAL A 166 3.06 -12.88 6.74
C VAL A 166 4.34 -12.17 7.16
N CYS A 167 4.94 -12.61 8.26
CA CYS A 167 6.27 -12.17 8.67
C CYS A 167 7.28 -13.24 8.32
N SER A 168 8.39 -12.85 7.67
CA SER A 168 9.44 -13.80 7.29
C SER A 168 10.82 -13.15 7.31
N VAL A 169 11.84 -13.98 7.57
CA VAL A 169 13.24 -13.65 7.34
C VAL A 169 13.58 -14.06 5.91
N GLY A 170 13.58 -13.09 4.99
CA GLY A 170 13.71 -13.34 3.55
C GLY A 170 12.35 -13.49 2.86
N ASP A 171 12.35 -14.03 1.63
CA ASP A 171 11.14 -14.17 0.84
C ASP A 171 10.23 -15.29 1.40
N PRO A 172 8.91 -15.07 1.49
CA PRO A 172 7.96 -16.16 1.68
C PRO A 172 8.07 -17.20 0.56
N SER A 173 8.07 -18.48 0.93
CA SER A 173 7.97 -19.59 -0.02
C SER A 173 6.62 -20.29 0.12
N TYR A 174 6.20 -20.98 -0.94
CA TYR A 174 5.02 -21.83 -0.90
C TYR A 174 5.04 -22.81 0.30
N ASN A 175 3.88 -23.04 0.89
CA ASN A 175 3.66 -23.98 1.98
C ASN A 175 2.39 -24.77 1.70
N ALA A 176 2.51 -26.10 1.59
CA ALA A 176 1.38 -26.99 1.33
C ALA A 176 0.33 -27.00 2.46
N ALA A 177 0.71 -26.59 3.68
CA ALA A 177 -0.23 -26.42 4.80
C ALA A 177 -0.91 -25.03 4.80
N GLY A 178 -0.53 -24.16 3.87
CA GLY A 178 -0.94 -22.76 3.83
C GLY A 178 -0.01 -21.82 4.61
N GLN A 179 -0.11 -20.54 4.29
CA GLN A 179 0.73 -19.49 4.86
C GLN A 179 0.33 -19.17 6.30
N PRO A 180 1.31 -18.93 7.20
CA PRO A 180 1.06 -18.58 8.59
C PRO A 180 0.65 -17.12 8.72
N PHE A 181 -0.57 -16.79 8.31
CA PHE A 181 -1.10 -15.44 8.38
C PHE A 181 -1.20 -14.93 9.82
N ILE A 182 -0.78 -13.69 10.03
CA ILE A 182 -0.95 -12.98 11.31
C ILE A 182 -2.16 -12.03 11.25
N ASN A 183 -2.78 -11.80 12.41
CA ASN A 183 -3.91 -10.87 12.58
C ASN A 183 -3.43 -9.43 12.86
#